data_AF-A0A383E528-F1
#
_entry.id   AF-A0A383E528-F1
#
_cell.length_a   1.000
_cell.length_b   1.000
_cell.length_c   1.000
_cell.angle_alpha   90.00
_cell.angle_beta   90.00
_cell.angle_gamma   90.00
#
_symmetry.space_group_name_H-M   'P 1'
#
loop_
_entity.id
_entity.type
_entity.pdbx_description
1 polymer ?
#
loop_
_entity_poly.entity_id
_entity_poly.type
_entity_poly.pdbx_seq_one_letter_code
_entity_poly.pdbx_strand_id
1 'polypeptide(L)'
;RQDQLRNFPDGKKIETPFIAHLMAKVAPIFSNDFYEGSIFLMIGLSGAFIFPLALYFYFIGFPISGLLGGLIGTFAYEYLIRTGVGRVDTDVLQLFFLFLTGVFVLQASKARKTVYILIYSGLAGYTTYLLTEWWGKHFFILPFAAVLILSLWAYPQTNNDQLRDQRDLKLVHRLASLKLRLFVSSMALGFFLVCGSGFNISDLLDQNLYTPSTRYIKERLGVEHSIELRGI
;
A
#
# COMPACT_ATOMS: atom_id res chain seq x y z
N ARG A 1 4.72 -15.73 20.38
CA ARG A 1 4.79 -17.16 20.80
C ARG A 1 5.69 -17.88 19.82
N GLN A 2 6.54 -18.82 20.25
CA GLN A 2 7.45 -19.56 19.35
C GLN A 2 6.78 -20.88 18.93
N ASP A 3 6.74 -21.14 17.62
CA ASP A 3 6.37 -22.44 17.07
C ASP A 3 7.57 -23.38 17.19
N GLN A 4 7.45 -24.43 17.99
CA GLN A 4 8.51 -25.43 18.09
C GLN A 4 8.41 -26.49 16.99
N LEU A 5 7.28 -26.56 16.27
CA LEU A 5 7.07 -27.53 15.20
C LEU A 5 7.59 -27.04 13.85
N ARG A 6 7.81 -25.73 13.69
CA ARG A 6 8.42 -25.14 12.51
C ARG A 6 9.89 -24.82 12.76
N ASN A 7 10.76 -25.21 11.82
CA ASN A 7 12.21 -24.96 11.86
C ASN A 7 12.91 -25.65 13.05
N PHE A 8 12.68 -26.95 13.21
CA PHE A 8 13.35 -27.74 14.26
C PHE A 8 14.87 -27.79 14.01
N PRO A 9 15.73 -27.62 15.04
CA PRO A 9 15.41 -27.53 16.47
C PRO A 9 15.13 -26.11 16.99
N ASP A 10 15.49 -25.07 16.25
CA ASP A 10 15.52 -23.67 16.75
C ASP A 10 14.13 -23.06 16.93
N GLY A 11 13.11 -23.63 16.30
CA GLY A 11 11.75 -23.10 16.31
C GLY A 11 11.63 -21.81 15.48
N LYS A 12 10.40 -21.35 15.24
CA LYS A 12 10.12 -20.10 14.52
C LYS A 12 9.26 -19.18 15.38
N LYS A 13 9.68 -17.93 15.59
CA LYS A 13 8.83 -16.91 16.21
C LYS A 13 7.59 -16.70 15.32
N ILE A 14 6.40 -16.92 15.88
CA ILE A 14 5.14 -16.63 15.20
C ILE A 14 4.68 -15.24 15.62
N GLU A 15 4.55 -14.37 14.63
CA GLU A 15 3.68 -13.21 14.68
C GLU A 15 2.39 -13.60 13.95
N THR A 16 1.25 -13.33 14.58
CA THR A 16 -0.06 -13.74 14.03
C THR A 16 -0.38 -12.86 12.83
N PRO A 17 -0.45 -13.42 11.60
CA PRO A 17 -0.72 -12.62 10.42
C PRO A 17 -2.17 -12.13 10.45
N PHE A 18 -2.41 -10.95 9.89
CA PHE A 18 -3.73 -10.31 9.89
C PHE A 18 -4.81 -11.19 9.22
N ILE A 19 -4.45 -11.99 8.23
CA ILE A 19 -5.34 -12.96 7.58
C ILE A 19 -5.92 -13.99 8.57
N ALA A 20 -5.11 -14.47 9.53
CA ALA A 20 -5.55 -15.43 10.53
C ALA A 20 -6.55 -14.79 11.50
N HIS A 21 -6.40 -13.50 11.79
CA HIS A 21 -7.36 -12.76 12.60
C HIS A 21 -8.71 -12.63 11.90
N LEU A 22 -8.73 -12.36 10.59
CA LEU A 22 -9.97 -12.36 9.81
C LEU A 22 -10.64 -13.73 9.75
N MET A 23 -9.86 -14.79 9.52
CA MET A 23 -10.38 -16.16 9.52
C MET A 23 -11.03 -16.51 10.86
N ALA A 24 -10.37 -16.17 11.98
CA ALA A 24 -10.90 -16.41 13.31
C ALA A 24 -12.21 -15.64 13.58
N LYS A 25 -12.37 -14.46 13.00
CA LYS A 25 -13.59 -13.65 13.13
C LYS A 25 -14.74 -14.17 12.27
N VAL A 26 -14.45 -14.83 11.15
CA VAL A 26 -15.45 -15.39 10.23
C VAL A 26 -15.86 -16.81 10.63
N ALA A 27 -14.98 -17.59 11.27
CA ALA A 27 -15.24 -18.97 11.67
C ALA A 27 -16.58 -19.20 12.42
N PRO A 28 -17.04 -18.32 13.35
CA PRO A 28 -18.32 -18.50 14.03
C PRO A 28 -19.55 -18.52 13.11
N ILE A 29 -19.44 -17.92 11.91
CA ILE A 29 -20.52 -17.90 10.91
C ILE A 29 -20.67 -19.27 10.23
N PHE A 30 -19.60 -20.05 10.18
CA PHE A 30 -19.52 -21.36 9.50
C PHE A 30 -19.35 -22.48 10.52
N SER A 31 -20.15 -22.48 11.59
CA SER A 31 -20.13 -23.54 12.62
C SER A 31 -18.77 -23.75 13.32
N ASN A 32 -17.95 -22.70 13.42
CA ASN A 32 -16.55 -22.77 13.89
C ASN A 32 -15.62 -23.64 13.02
N ASP A 33 -16.00 -23.92 11.77
CA ASP A 33 -15.12 -24.54 10.80
C ASP A 33 -14.22 -23.46 10.16
N PHE A 34 -12.95 -23.47 10.55
CA PHE A 34 -11.93 -22.56 10.01
C PHE A 34 -11.65 -22.82 8.53
N TYR A 35 -11.76 -24.06 8.06
CA TYR A 35 -11.47 -24.40 6.67
C TYR A 35 -12.58 -23.87 5.75
N GLU A 36 -13.83 -24.19 6.06
CA GLU A 36 -14.99 -23.76 5.28
C GLU A 36 -15.12 -22.23 5.28
N GLY A 37 -15.08 -21.61 6.46
CA GLY A 37 -15.23 -20.16 6.59
C GLY A 37 -14.13 -19.39 5.87
N SER A 38 -12.92 -19.93 5.83
CA SER A 38 -11.80 -19.28 5.13
C SER A 38 -11.90 -19.40 3.63
N ILE A 39 -12.36 -20.53 3.08
CA ILE A 39 -12.55 -20.68 1.63
C ILE A 39 -13.58 -19.66 1.13
N PHE A 40 -14.74 -19.56 1.79
CA PHE A 40 -15.77 -18.59 1.40
C PHE A 40 -15.31 -17.14 1.57
N LEU A 41 -14.57 -16.84 2.64
CA LEU A 41 -13.95 -15.54 2.83
C LEU A 41 -13.02 -15.18 1.66
N MET A 42 -12.12 -16.09 1.25
CA MET A 42 -11.17 -15.83 0.17
C MET A 42 -11.85 -15.66 -1.19
N ILE A 43 -12.88 -16.45 -1.48
CA ILE A 43 -13.70 -16.29 -2.70
C ILE A 43 -14.32 -14.88 -2.73
N GLY A 44 -14.89 -14.44 -1.61
CA GLY A 44 -15.46 -13.10 -1.51
C GLY A 44 -14.42 -11.98 -1.68
N LEU A 45 -13.26 -12.12 -1.04
CA LEU A 45 -12.20 -11.10 -1.10
C LEU A 45 -11.48 -11.04 -2.46
N SER A 46 -11.39 -12.15 -3.20
CA SER A 46 -10.76 -12.20 -4.52
C SER A 46 -11.45 -11.27 -5.53
N GLY A 47 -12.78 -11.13 -5.47
CA GLY A 47 -13.50 -10.19 -6.33
C GLY A 47 -13.41 -8.72 -5.89
N ALA A 48 -12.90 -8.42 -4.69
CA ALA A 48 -13.05 -7.10 -4.09
C ALA A 48 -12.30 -5.99 -4.85
N PHE A 49 -11.21 -6.30 -5.55
CA PHE A 49 -10.41 -5.30 -6.25
C PHE A 49 -11.13 -4.63 -7.43
N ILE A 50 -12.23 -5.23 -7.92
CA ILE A 50 -13.07 -4.64 -8.98
C ILE A 50 -13.61 -3.27 -8.53
N PHE A 51 -13.98 -3.11 -7.26
CA PHE A 51 -14.53 -1.87 -6.73
C PHE A 51 -13.56 -0.68 -6.80
N PRO A 52 -12.35 -0.74 -6.19
CA PRO A 52 -11.41 0.38 -6.28
C PRO A 52 -10.94 0.61 -7.72
N LEU A 53 -10.82 -0.43 -8.55
CA LEU A 53 -10.48 -0.26 -9.97
C LEU A 53 -11.57 0.50 -10.73
N ALA A 54 -12.84 0.12 -10.54
CA ALA A 54 -13.98 0.81 -11.13
C ALA A 54 -14.07 2.27 -10.64
N LEU A 55 -13.83 2.53 -9.36
CA LEU A 55 -13.80 3.89 -8.80
C LEU A 55 -12.67 4.74 -9.41
N TYR A 56 -11.48 4.16 -9.59
CA TYR A 56 -10.35 4.87 -10.20
C TYR A 56 -10.71 5.37 -11.60
N PHE A 57 -11.24 4.47 -12.43
CA PHE A 57 -11.66 4.80 -13.80
C PHE A 57 -12.91 5.68 -13.85
N TYR A 58 -13.83 5.54 -12.89
CA TYR A 58 -14.97 6.43 -12.73
C TYR A 58 -14.50 7.87 -12.53
N PHE A 59 -13.54 8.11 -11.63
CA PHE A 59 -13.03 9.45 -11.39
C PHE A 59 -12.31 10.05 -12.60
N ILE A 60 -11.67 9.24 -13.44
CA ILE A 60 -11.01 9.70 -14.67
C ILE A 60 -12.01 9.93 -15.82
N GLY A 61 -13.23 9.41 -15.72
CA GLY A 61 -14.31 9.62 -16.71
C GLY A 61 -14.60 8.41 -17.61
N PHE A 62 -14.02 7.24 -17.33
CA PHE A 62 -14.19 6.02 -18.13
C PHE A 62 -14.66 4.82 -17.29
N PRO A 63 -15.83 4.90 -16.61
CA PRO A 63 -16.25 3.88 -15.64
C PRO A 63 -16.40 2.46 -16.22
N ILE A 64 -16.88 2.35 -17.47
CA ILE A 64 -17.06 1.06 -18.14
C ILE A 64 -15.71 0.34 -18.31
N SER A 65 -14.65 1.08 -18.63
CA SER A 65 -13.30 0.52 -18.76
C SER A 65 -12.79 -0.07 -17.44
N GLY A 66 -13.11 0.55 -16.30
CA GLY A 66 -12.75 0.03 -14.99
C GLY A 66 -13.48 -1.26 -14.63
N LEU A 67 -14.78 -1.33 -14.91
CA LEU A 67 -15.57 -2.54 -14.68
C LEU A 67 -15.13 -3.70 -15.58
N LEU A 68 -14.93 -3.45 -16.88
CA LEU A 68 -14.45 -4.46 -17.81
C LEU A 68 -13.03 -4.90 -17.47
N GLY A 69 -12.15 -3.96 -17.12
CA GLY A 69 -10.79 -4.27 -16.66
C GLY A 69 -10.79 -5.12 -15.39
N GLY A 70 -11.71 -4.85 -14.45
CA GLY A 70 -11.91 -5.66 -13.25
C GLY A 70 -12.34 -7.09 -13.58
N LEU A 71 -13.37 -7.24 -14.42
CA LEU A 71 -13.87 -8.55 -14.84
C LEU A 71 -12.80 -9.36 -15.58
N ILE A 72 -12.11 -8.75 -16.55
CA ILE A 72 -11.01 -9.40 -17.27
C ILE A 72 -9.89 -9.78 -16.30
N GLY A 73 -9.56 -8.91 -15.35
CA GLY A 73 -8.58 -9.16 -14.31
C GLY A 73 -8.94 -10.36 -13.42
N THR A 74 -10.22 -10.53 -13.07
CA THR A 74 -10.69 -11.67 -12.27
C THR A 74 -10.50 -13.00 -13.00
N PHE A 75 -10.66 -13.02 -14.32
CA PHE A 75 -10.45 -14.21 -15.15
C PHE A 75 -9.00 -14.35 -15.68
N ALA A 76 -8.09 -13.44 -15.29
CA ALA A 76 -6.69 -13.55 -15.69
C ALA A 76 -6.05 -14.78 -15.04
N TYR A 77 -5.40 -15.61 -15.85
CA TYR A 77 -4.81 -16.89 -15.43
C TYR A 77 -3.88 -16.76 -14.20
N GLU A 78 -2.98 -15.78 -14.23
CA GLU A 78 -2.05 -15.49 -13.13
C GLU A 78 -2.77 -15.11 -11.83
N TYR A 79 -3.87 -14.36 -11.94
CA TYR A 79 -4.66 -13.98 -10.78
C TYR A 79 -5.44 -15.17 -10.21
N LEU A 80 -6.06 -15.97 -11.08
CA LEU A 80 -6.83 -17.16 -10.70
C LEU A 80 -6.00 -18.22 -10.00
N ILE A 81 -4.77 -18.48 -10.43
CA ILE A 81 -3.91 -19.48 -9.76
C ILE A 81 -3.55 -19.05 -8.33
N ARG A 82 -3.45 -17.74 -8.07
CA ARG A 82 -3.04 -17.20 -6.77
C ARG A 82 -4.22 -16.91 -5.84
N THR A 83 -5.44 -16.78 -6.37
CA THR A 83 -6.64 -16.40 -5.61
C THR A 83 -7.83 -17.36 -5.78
N GLY A 84 -7.60 -18.48 -6.47
CA GLY A 84 -8.61 -19.49 -6.76
C GLY A 84 -9.09 -20.26 -5.54
N VAL A 85 -10.16 -21.02 -5.74
CA VAL A 85 -10.82 -21.81 -4.69
C VAL A 85 -9.82 -22.78 -4.03
N GLY A 86 -9.83 -22.83 -2.71
CA GLY A 86 -8.96 -23.71 -1.92
C GLY A 86 -7.58 -23.14 -1.62
N ARG A 87 -7.21 -21.97 -2.17
CA ARG A 87 -5.97 -21.27 -1.86
C ARG A 87 -6.23 -20.13 -0.87
N VAL A 88 -5.73 -20.28 0.36
CA VAL A 88 -5.87 -19.30 1.45
C VAL A 88 -4.53 -18.60 1.65
N ASP A 89 -4.32 -17.51 0.91
CA ASP A 89 -3.07 -16.74 0.91
C ASP A 89 -3.33 -15.23 0.90
N THR A 90 -2.26 -14.45 1.14
CA THR A 90 -2.32 -12.98 1.18
C THR A 90 -2.46 -12.32 -0.21
N ASP A 91 -2.52 -13.09 -1.29
CA ASP A 91 -2.60 -12.54 -2.64
C ASP A 91 -3.99 -11.94 -2.96
N VAL A 92 -5.05 -12.37 -2.27
CA VAL A 92 -6.46 -11.99 -2.59
C VAL A 92 -6.73 -10.49 -2.50
N LEU A 93 -6.19 -9.81 -1.48
CA LEU A 93 -6.41 -8.37 -1.26
C LEU A 93 -5.28 -7.48 -1.75
N GLN A 94 -4.22 -8.06 -2.32
CA GLN A 94 -3.07 -7.30 -2.78
C GLN A 94 -3.47 -6.25 -3.83
N LEU A 95 -4.25 -6.66 -4.84
CA LEU A 95 -4.76 -5.75 -5.87
C LEU A 95 -5.78 -4.75 -5.32
N PHE A 96 -6.60 -5.17 -4.36
CA PHE A 96 -7.59 -4.30 -3.73
C PHE A 96 -6.91 -3.08 -3.09
N PHE A 97 -5.94 -3.30 -2.20
CA PHE A 97 -5.23 -2.19 -1.56
C PHE A 97 -4.40 -1.37 -2.55
N LEU A 98 -3.81 -2.01 -3.56
CA LEU A 98 -3.04 -1.33 -4.61
C LEU A 98 -3.91 -0.31 -5.36
N PHE A 99 -5.07 -0.74 -5.86
CA PHE A 99 -5.97 0.15 -6.58
C PHE A 99 -6.62 1.17 -5.66
N LEU A 100 -6.97 0.80 -4.43
CA LEU A 100 -7.57 1.72 -3.47
C LEU A 100 -6.61 2.86 -3.09
N THR A 101 -5.32 2.55 -2.91
CA THR A 101 -4.27 3.56 -2.72
C THR A 101 -4.19 4.49 -3.93
N GLY A 102 -4.23 3.95 -5.14
CA GLY A 102 -4.28 4.72 -6.38
C GLY A 102 -5.49 5.66 -6.46
N VAL A 103 -6.67 5.23 -6.01
CA VAL A 103 -7.88 6.08 -5.93
C VAL A 103 -7.67 7.27 -5.02
N PHE A 104 -7.11 7.05 -3.82
CA PHE A 104 -6.87 8.15 -2.88
C PHE A 104 -5.80 9.11 -3.37
N VAL A 105 -4.73 8.62 -4.01
CA VAL A 105 -3.72 9.47 -4.67
C VAL A 105 -4.36 10.32 -5.77
N LEU A 106 -5.19 9.72 -6.62
CA LEU A 106 -5.92 10.45 -7.66
C LEU A 106 -6.83 11.52 -7.05
N GLN A 107 -7.57 11.18 -6.00
CA GLN A 107 -8.47 12.12 -5.34
C GLN A 107 -7.72 13.26 -4.64
N ALA A 108 -6.53 12.99 -4.09
CA ALA A 108 -5.63 14.01 -3.55
C ALA A 108 -5.19 15.00 -4.64
N SER A 109 -4.84 14.51 -5.84
CA SER A 109 -4.45 15.40 -6.96
C SER A 109 -5.60 16.25 -7.52
N LYS A 110 -6.83 15.74 -7.48
CA LYS A 110 -8.02 16.48 -7.95
C LYS A 110 -8.60 17.44 -6.90
N ALA A 111 -8.23 17.29 -5.63
CA ALA A 111 -8.74 18.11 -4.56
C ALA A 111 -8.29 19.57 -4.69
N ARG A 112 -9.24 20.49 -4.56
CA ARG A 112 -9.00 21.94 -4.63
C ARG A 112 -8.64 22.55 -3.28
N LYS A 113 -9.15 21.99 -2.18
CA LYS A 113 -8.84 22.48 -0.82
C LYS A 113 -7.68 21.69 -0.23
N THR A 114 -6.74 22.39 0.41
CA THR A 114 -5.58 21.79 1.08
C THR A 114 -5.97 20.73 2.10
N VAL A 115 -7.05 20.95 2.86
CA VAL A 115 -7.54 19.97 3.84
C VAL A 115 -7.89 18.64 3.19
N TYR A 116 -8.57 18.64 2.05
CA TYR A 116 -8.90 17.41 1.33
C TYR A 116 -7.65 16.72 0.77
N ILE A 117 -6.67 17.49 0.28
CA ILE A 117 -5.39 16.92 -0.17
C ILE A 117 -4.73 16.13 0.97
N LEU A 118 -4.68 16.72 2.18
CA LEU A 118 -4.09 16.08 3.35
C LEU A 118 -4.88 14.85 3.83
N ILE A 119 -6.22 14.92 3.80
CA ILE A 119 -7.07 13.78 4.15
C ILE A 119 -6.83 12.62 3.17
N TYR A 120 -6.86 12.90 1.86
CA TYR A 120 -6.66 11.86 0.85
C TYR A 120 -5.23 11.32 0.84
N SER A 121 -4.21 12.16 1.09
CA SER A 121 -2.82 11.68 1.25
C SER A 121 -2.65 10.82 2.49
N GLY A 122 -3.31 11.16 3.61
CA GLY A 122 -3.32 10.34 4.82
C GLY A 122 -4.03 9.00 4.61
N LEU A 123 -5.20 9.01 3.94
CA LEU A 123 -5.91 7.79 3.57
C LEU A 123 -5.09 6.90 2.63
N ALA A 124 -4.42 7.49 1.63
CA ALA A 124 -3.51 6.76 0.74
C ALA A 124 -2.33 6.14 1.51
N GLY A 125 -1.76 6.87 2.48
CA GLY A 125 -0.73 6.34 3.37
C GLY A 125 -1.25 5.16 4.18
N TYR A 126 -2.40 5.32 4.82
CA TYR A 126 -3.02 4.28 5.65
C TYR A 126 -3.37 3.02 4.85
N THR A 127 -3.90 3.14 3.63
CA THR A 127 -4.14 1.95 2.78
C THR A 127 -2.85 1.27 2.36
N THR A 128 -1.77 2.04 2.16
CA THR A 128 -0.45 1.47 1.89
C THR A 128 0.09 0.73 3.11
N TYR A 129 -0.11 1.26 4.32
CA TYR A 129 0.23 0.58 5.57
C TYR A 129 -0.55 -0.73 5.74
N LEU A 130 -1.86 -0.73 5.47
CA LEU A 130 -2.65 -1.97 5.50
C LEU A 130 -2.14 -2.99 4.49
N LEU A 131 -1.65 -2.57 3.32
CA LEU A 131 -1.01 -3.45 2.35
C LEU A 131 0.31 -4.04 2.88
N THR A 132 1.12 -3.24 3.59
CA THR A 132 2.38 -3.73 4.17
C THR A 132 2.12 -4.73 5.29
N GLU A 133 1.12 -4.50 6.15
CA GLU A 133 0.68 -5.44 7.18
C GLU A 133 0.07 -6.72 6.58
N TRP A 134 -0.71 -6.57 5.50
CA TRP A 134 -1.37 -7.70 4.85
C TRP A 134 -0.36 -8.63 4.15
N TRP A 135 0.59 -8.06 3.40
CA TRP A 135 1.52 -8.84 2.58
C TRP A 135 2.88 -9.07 3.26
N GLY A 136 3.18 -8.35 4.34
CA GLY A 136 4.43 -8.46 5.10
C GLY A 136 5.64 -7.84 4.41
N LYS A 137 5.45 -6.98 3.38
CA LYS A 137 6.58 -6.27 2.73
C LYS A 137 6.32 -4.77 2.62
N HIS A 138 7.32 -4.00 3.04
CA HIS A 138 7.29 -2.53 3.09
C HIS A 138 7.59 -1.83 1.75
N PHE A 139 7.84 -2.59 0.69
CA PHE A 139 8.32 -2.07 -0.59
C PHE A 139 7.37 -1.06 -1.27
N PHE A 140 6.07 -1.14 -1.00
CA PHE A 140 5.07 -0.30 -1.67
C PHE A 140 4.97 1.14 -1.17
N ILE A 141 5.57 1.50 -0.03
CA ILE A 141 5.47 2.86 0.53
C ILE A 141 6.15 3.89 -0.39
N LEU A 142 7.38 3.62 -0.81
CA LEU A 142 8.17 4.53 -1.65
C LEU A 142 7.58 4.81 -3.04
N PRO A 143 7.15 3.81 -3.84
CA PRO A 143 6.59 4.08 -5.16
C PRO A 143 5.29 4.90 -5.06
N PHE A 144 4.42 4.63 -4.08
CA PHE A 144 3.21 5.43 -3.91
C PHE A 144 3.49 6.85 -3.42
N ALA A 145 4.49 7.04 -2.55
CA ALA A 145 4.94 8.38 -2.17
C ALA A 145 5.46 9.16 -3.39
N ALA A 146 6.22 8.51 -4.28
CA ALA A 146 6.71 9.13 -5.51
C ALA A 146 5.55 9.51 -6.46
N VAL A 147 4.58 8.60 -6.67
CA VAL A 147 3.40 8.87 -7.50
C VAL A 147 2.54 9.99 -6.92
N LEU A 148 2.37 10.06 -5.59
CA LEU A 148 1.66 11.16 -4.92
C LEU A 148 2.31 12.51 -5.25
N ILE A 149 3.63 12.64 -5.08
CA ILE A 149 4.35 13.86 -5.40
C ILE A 149 4.14 14.20 -6.88
N LEU A 150 4.44 13.27 -7.79
CA LEU A 150 4.28 13.50 -9.23
C LEU A 150 2.86 13.95 -9.59
N SER A 151 1.84 13.35 -8.99
CA SER A 151 0.43 13.70 -9.24
C SER A 151 0.07 15.12 -8.77
N LEU A 152 0.58 15.56 -7.62
CA LEU A 152 0.35 16.91 -7.09
C LEU A 152 1.06 17.98 -7.93
N TRP A 153 2.20 17.63 -8.53
CA TRP A 153 2.91 18.52 -9.44
C TRP A 153 2.28 18.57 -10.84
N ALA A 154 1.72 17.46 -11.32
CA ALA A 154 1.05 17.37 -12.61
C ALA A 154 -0.29 18.11 -12.66
N TYR A 155 -1.04 18.13 -11.55
CA TYR A 155 -2.34 18.82 -11.45
C TYR A 155 -2.22 20.12 -10.64
N PRO A 156 -1.91 21.26 -11.29
CA PRO A 156 -1.77 22.52 -10.59
C PRO A 156 -3.07 22.96 -9.89
N GLN A 157 -3.02 23.17 -8.56
CA GLN A 157 -4.14 23.70 -7.74
C GLN A 157 -4.61 25.13 -8.10
N THR A 158 -4.10 25.75 -9.15
CA THR A 158 -4.43 27.13 -9.51
C THR A 158 -5.89 27.25 -9.97
N ASN A 159 -6.67 28.10 -9.30
CA ASN A 159 -7.94 28.62 -9.81
C ASN A 159 -7.66 29.41 -11.09
N ASN A 160 -8.05 28.88 -12.24
CA ASN A 160 -7.87 29.54 -13.54
C ASN A 160 -8.82 30.73 -13.76
N ASP A 161 -9.75 31.00 -12.83
CA ASP A 161 -10.85 31.95 -13.09
C ASP A 161 -10.50 33.43 -12.82
N GLN A 162 -9.33 33.75 -12.24
CA GLN A 162 -8.95 35.15 -11.94
C GLN A 162 -7.66 35.67 -12.60
N LEU A 163 -6.96 34.85 -13.39
CA LEU A 163 -5.63 35.21 -13.92
C LEU A 163 -5.65 35.92 -15.29
N ARG A 164 -6.79 36.52 -15.67
CA ARG A 164 -6.92 37.21 -16.96
C ARG A 164 -6.47 38.67 -16.95
N ASP A 165 -6.25 39.30 -15.78
CA ASP A 165 -6.26 40.77 -15.74
C ASP A 165 -4.97 41.51 -15.30
N GLN A 166 -3.86 40.88 -14.89
CA GLN A 166 -2.66 41.67 -14.56
C GLN A 166 -1.35 41.06 -15.07
N ARG A 167 -0.72 41.79 -16.01
CA ARG A 167 0.48 41.37 -16.75
C ARG A 167 1.79 41.60 -15.98
N ASP A 168 1.81 42.47 -14.98
CA ASP A 168 3.05 42.86 -14.27
C ASP A 168 3.28 42.09 -12.95
N LEU A 169 2.24 41.45 -12.39
CA LEU A 169 2.35 40.66 -11.15
C LEU A 169 2.63 39.17 -11.39
N LYS A 170 3.02 38.78 -12.61
CA LYS A 170 3.16 37.37 -13.01
C LYS A 170 4.27 36.63 -12.30
N LEU A 171 5.43 37.27 -12.06
CA LEU A 171 6.57 36.60 -11.40
C LEU A 171 6.33 36.38 -9.91
N VAL A 172 5.79 37.37 -9.21
CA VAL A 172 5.45 37.25 -7.79
C VAL A 172 4.35 36.21 -7.57
N HIS A 173 3.32 36.20 -8.42
CA HIS A 173 2.24 35.21 -8.33
C HIS A 173 2.71 33.79 -8.71
N ARG A 174 3.62 33.67 -9.69
CA ARG A 174 4.25 32.38 -10.06
C ARG A 174 5.16 31.85 -8.96
N LEU A 175 5.94 32.71 -8.30
CA LEU A 175 6.76 32.33 -7.15
C LEU A 175 5.93 31.99 -5.92
N ALA A 176 4.86 32.75 -5.63
CA ALA A 176 3.95 32.48 -4.53
C ALA A 176 3.19 31.14 -4.71
N SER A 177 2.71 30.87 -5.93
CA SER A 177 2.07 29.59 -6.25
C SER A 177 3.05 28.41 -6.22
N LEU A 178 4.31 28.59 -6.62
CA LEU A 178 5.36 27.58 -6.45
C LEU A 178 5.67 27.30 -4.97
N LYS A 179 5.84 28.34 -4.15
CA LYS A 179 6.08 28.19 -2.71
C LYS A 179 4.94 27.45 -2.02
N LEU A 180 3.69 27.81 -2.33
CA LEU A 180 2.52 27.15 -1.78
C LEU A 180 2.46 25.66 -2.21
N ARG A 181 2.76 25.35 -3.47
CA ARG A 181 2.79 23.97 -3.97
C ARG A 181 3.86 23.14 -3.28
N LEU A 182 5.07 23.67 -3.15
CA LEU A 182 6.15 22.99 -2.42
C LEU A 182 5.74 22.71 -0.97
N PHE A 183 5.11 23.68 -0.31
CA PHE A 183 4.62 23.54 1.05
C PHE A 183 3.53 22.46 1.16
N VAL A 184 2.50 22.51 0.31
CA VAL A 184 1.39 21.54 0.33
C VAL A 184 1.88 20.13 -0.02
N SER A 185 2.73 19.99 -1.04
CA SER A 185 3.30 18.69 -1.42
C SER A 185 4.20 18.12 -0.32
N SER A 186 4.97 18.95 0.38
CA SER A 186 5.78 18.53 1.53
C SER A 186 4.90 18.06 2.69
N MET A 187 3.84 18.80 3.04
CA MET A 187 2.89 18.39 4.07
C MET A 187 2.16 17.10 3.70
N ALA A 188 1.69 16.97 2.46
CA ALA A 188 1.00 15.78 1.97
C ALA A 188 1.91 14.55 1.99
N LEU A 189 3.19 14.72 1.60
CA LEU A 189 4.19 13.67 1.71
C LEU A 189 4.43 13.27 3.17
N GLY A 190 4.59 14.24 4.07
CA GLY A 190 4.75 13.98 5.50
C GLY A 190 3.58 13.19 6.08
N PHE A 191 2.34 13.60 5.79
CA PHE A 191 1.13 12.89 6.19
C PHE A 191 1.07 11.47 5.61
N PHE A 192 1.38 11.33 4.32
CA PHE A 192 1.40 10.02 3.66
C PHE A 192 2.41 9.07 4.34
N LEU A 193 3.63 9.54 4.61
CA LEU A 193 4.67 8.72 5.23
C LEU A 193 4.33 8.34 6.68
N VAL A 194 3.81 9.28 7.47
CA VAL A 194 3.40 9.00 8.86
C VAL A 194 2.27 7.96 8.90
N CYS A 195 1.26 8.10 8.04
CA CYS A 195 0.17 7.11 7.96
C CYS A 195 0.64 5.79 7.32
N GLY A 196 1.57 5.85 6.36
CA GLY A 196 2.14 4.71 5.66
C GLY A 196 3.07 3.83 6.50
N SER A 197 3.66 4.38 7.55
CA SER A 197 4.47 3.65 8.51
C SER A 197 3.68 3.18 9.74
N GLY A 198 2.35 3.28 9.73
CA GLY A 198 1.52 2.92 10.88
C GLY A 198 1.83 3.76 12.13
N PHE A 199 2.26 5.02 11.94
CA PHE A 199 2.74 5.92 12.99
C PHE A 199 4.04 5.48 13.68
N ASN A 200 4.70 4.42 13.20
CA ASN A 200 5.97 3.94 13.71
C ASN A 200 7.11 4.41 12.79
N ILE A 201 7.75 5.53 13.14
CA ILE A 201 8.75 6.20 12.28
C ILE A 201 10.08 5.42 12.26
N SER A 202 10.33 4.56 13.26
CA SER A 202 11.52 3.69 13.32
C SER A 202 11.64 2.79 12.10
N ASP A 203 10.51 2.28 11.60
CA ASP A 203 10.48 1.27 10.54
C ASP A 203 10.79 1.87 9.16
N LEU A 204 10.66 3.20 9.00
CA LEU A 204 11.09 3.94 7.81
C LEU A 204 12.61 4.17 7.77
N LEU A 205 13.25 4.25 8.94
CA LEU A 205 14.69 4.50 9.09
C LEU A 205 15.50 3.20 9.19
N ASP A 206 14.89 2.12 9.64
CA ASP A 206 15.52 0.80 9.62
C ASP A 206 15.68 0.33 8.17
N GLN A 207 16.94 0.23 7.74
CA GLN A 207 17.39 -0.29 6.43
C GLN A 207 17.02 -1.76 6.17
N ASN A 208 15.99 -2.30 6.82
CA ASN A 208 15.44 -3.63 6.56
C ASN A 208 14.69 -3.74 5.21
N LEU A 209 14.61 -2.65 4.44
CA LEU A 209 14.12 -2.63 3.05
C LEU A 209 14.93 -3.57 2.11
N TYR A 210 16.16 -3.96 2.48
CA TYR A 210 17.06 -4.81 1.66
C TYR A 210 17.60 -6.07 2.36
N THR A 211 17.19 -6.37 3.58
CA THR A 211 17.82 -7.45 4.38
C THR A 211 17.35 -8.89 4.14
N PRO A 212 16.18 -9.22 3.53
CA PRO A 212 15.81 -10.62 3.39
C PRO A 212 16.79 -11.39 2.49
N SER A 213 17.28 -10.76 1.42
CA SER A 213 18.19 -11.39 0.46
C SER A 213 19.60 -11.52 1.00
N THR A 214 20.12 -10.51 1.72
CA THR A 214 21.48 -10.57 2.28
C THR A 214 21.57 -11.54 3.46
N ARG A 215 20.50 -11.71 4.24
CA ARG A 215 20.47 -12.71 5.33
C ARG A 215 20.47 -14.14 4.78
N TYR A 216 19.60 -14.43 3.80
CA TYR A 216 19.58 -15.74 3.12
C TYR A 216 20.90 -16.05 2.39
N ILE A 217 21.55 -15.03 1.80
CA ILE A 217 22.85 -15.19 1.14
C ILE A 217 23.97 -15.38 2.18
N LYS A 218 23.98 -14.63 3.28
CA LYS A 218 24.98 -14.77 4.36
C LYS A 218 24.88 -16.12 5.10
N GLU A 219 23.65 -16.58 5.34
CA GLU A 219 23.34 -17.87 5.97
C GLU A 219 23.72 -19.05 5.05
N ARG A 220 23.52 -18.92 3.73
CA ARG A 220 23.92 -19.93 2.73
C ARG A 220 25.41 -19.89 2.37
N LEU A 221 26.09 -18.77 2.60
CA LEU A 221 27.55 -18.61 2.40
C LEU A 221 28.37 -18.93 3.66
N GLY A 222 27.76 -19.29 4.79
CA GLY A 222 28.47 -19.74 5.99
C GLY A 222 29.40 -18.70 6.62
N VAL A 223 29.15 -17.40 6.45
CA VAL A 223 30.08 -16.32 6.83
C VAL A 223 30.00 -15.95 8.33
N GLU A 224 29.20 -16.64 9.14
CA GLU A 224 29.09 -16.36 10.59
C GLU A 224 30.17 -17.02 11.46
N HIS A 225 31.11 -17.80 10.89
CA HIS A 225 32.09 -18.54 11.68
C HIS A 225 33.53 -18.01 11.69
N SER A 226 33.77 -16.76 11.30
CA SER A 226 35.15 -16.26 11.22
C SER A 226 35.38 -14.89 11.86
N ILE A 227 34.92 -14.63 13.09
CA ILE A 227 35.56 -13.65 13.98
C ILE A 227 35.44 -14.10 15.45
N GLU A 228 36.09 -15.22 15.80
CA GLU A 228 36.68 -15.40 17.13
C GLU A 228 38.16 -15.77 16.92
N LEU A 229 38.97 -14.76 16.61
CA LEU A 229 40.41 -14.89 16.75
C LEU A 229 40.74 -14.86 18.25
N ARG A 230 41.17 -16.02 18.73
CA ARG A 230 41.86 -16.27 20.00
C ARG A 230 42.64 -15.05 20.49
N GLY A 231 42.14 -14.44 21.56
CA GLY A 231 43.00 -13.92 22.61
C GLY A 231 43.18 -15.04 23.64
N ILE A 232 44.45 -15.34 23.95
CA ILE A 232 45.01 -16.42 24.77
C ILE A 232 45.45 -17.65 23.96
#